data_AF-A0A381Y416-F1
#
_entry.id   AF-A0A381Y416-F1
#
_cell.length_a   1.000
_cell.length_b   1.000
_cell.length_c   1.000
_cell.angle_alpha   90.00
_cell.angle_beta   90.00
_cell.angle_gamma   90.00
#
_symmetry.space_group_name_H-M   'P 1'
#
loop_
_entity.id
_entity.type
_entity.pdbx_description
1 polymer ?
#
loop_
_entity_poly.entity_id
_entity_poly.type
_entity_poly.pdbx_seq_one_letter_code
_entity_poly.pdbx_strand_id
1 'polypeptide(L)'
;VFFKDNVPIQKVEEVVASFNQIKGVRSTTLITKNDAEKIFKSQFGEDIMNLVGYNPLPVSCVVNIVKDDINKINISPIINKLKSYVEVDEVNYQGRIIFQIESYYQKFIRIMSLILVTVIFITIFTISNTVRLTIYSREKLIESLQLIGATRAFIKAPFIIEGILHGFIGTILASALLVGGLIFGNDIIISLFSVKIEYDIKLLILLLGGISVFVSIIGGSRAVSKFLK
;
A
#
# COMPACT_ATOMS: atom_id res chain seq x y z
N VAL A 1 -4.40 -12.95 25.37
CA VAL A 1 -5.57 -13.25 26.21
C VAL A 1 -5.09 -13.41 27.62
N PHE A 2 -5.61 -12.65 28.57
CA PHE A 2 -5.26 -12.71 29.99
C PHE A 2 -6.37 -13.44 30.74
N PHE A 3 -5.98 -14.32 31.67
CA PHE A 3 -6.89 -15.09 32.50
C PHE A 3 -7.00 -14.48 33.89
N LYS A 4 -8.10 -14.74 34.59
CA LYS A 4 -8.30 -14.31 35.97
C LYS A 4 -7.33 -15.02 36.91
N ASP A 5 -6.89 -14.33 37.97
CA ASP A 5 -5.88 -14.86 38.90
C ASP A 5 -6.31 -16.11 39.70
N ASN A 6 -7.61 -16.34 39.85
CA ASN A 6 -8.15 -17.45 40.64
C ASN A 6 -8.42 -18.72 39.82
N VAL A 7 -7.95 -18.81 38.58
CA VAL A 7 -8.21 -19.97 37.71
C VAL A 7 -7.11 -21.03 37.88
N PRO A 8 -7.44 -22.30 38.19
CA PRO A 8 -6.46 -23.38 38.24
C PRO A 8 -5.77 -23.59 36.88
N ILE A 9 -4.46 -23.87 36.89
CA ILE A 9 -3.66 -24.07 35.67
C ILE A 9 -4.25 -25.14 34.75
N GLN A 10 -4.75 -26.26 35.31
CA GLN A 10 -5.42 -27.32 34.55
C GLN A 10 -6.62 -26.81 33.75
N LYS A 11 -7.40 -25.89 34.34
CA LYS A 11 -8.56 -25.26 33.70
C LYS A 11 -8.12 -24.32 32.58
N VAL A 12 -7.01 -23.60 32.76
CA VAL A 12 -6.44 -22.74 31.72
C VAL A 12 -5.96 -23.56 30.52
N GLU A 13 -5.31 -24.70 30.76
CA GLU A 13 -4.86 -25.61 29.68
C GLU A 13 -6.03 -26.15 28.85
N GLU A 14 -7.14 -26.54 29.49
CA GLU A 14 -8.39 -26.95 28.81
C GLU A 14 -8.95 -25.85 27.91
N VAL A 15 -8.99 -24.61 28.43
CA VAL A 15 -9.50 -23.45 27.69
C VAL A 15 -8.59 -23.10 26.51
N VAL A 16 -7.27 -23.17 26.69
CA VAL A 16 -6.29 -22.95 25.62
C VAL A 16 -6.38 -24.02 24.53
N ALA A 17 -6.60 -25.28 24.89
CA ALA A 17 -6.86 -26.35 23.92
C ALA A 17 -8.13 -26.06 23.10
N SER A 18 -9.16 -25.51 23.73
CA SER A 18 -10.41 -25.10 23.08
C SER A 18 -10.21 -23.92 22.11
N PHE A 19 -9.26 -23.03 22.36
CA PHE A 19 -8.93 -21.92 21.44
C PHE A 19 -8.37 -22.39 20.10
N ASN A 20 -7.59 -23.49 20.08
CA ASN A 20 -7.07 -24.06 18.83
C ASN A 20 -8.18 -24.59 17.90
N GLN A 21 -9.36 -24.90 18.43
CA GLN A 21 -10.51 -25.36 17.65
C GLN A 21 -11.30 -24.20 17.00
N ILE A 22 -10.98 -22.94 17.34
CA ILE A 22 -11.63 -21.78 16.75
C ILE A 22 -11.14 -21.59 15.31
N LYS A 23 -12.08 -21.60 14.35
CA LYS A 23 -11.79 -21.33 12.94
C LYS A 23 -11.06 -19.99 12.80
N GLY A 24 -9.87 -20.02 12.18
CA GLY A 24 -9.01 -18.85 11.98
C GLY A 24 -7.85 -18.75 12.99
N VAL A 25 -7.81 -19.57 14.04
CA VAL A 25 -6.65 -19.69 14.93
C VAL A 25 -5.63 -20.64 14.32
N ARG A 26 -4.36 -20.22 14.27
CA ARG A 26 -3.21 -21.02 13.79
C ARG A 26 -2.57 -21.79 14.93
N SER A 27 -2.32 -21.11 16.04
CA SER A 27 -1.69 -21.71 17.23
C SER A 27 -1.96 -20.88 18.48
N THR A 28 -1.87 -21.55 19.62
CA THR A 28 -1.99 -20.93 20.94
C THR A 28 -0.76 -21.26 21.77
N THR A 29 -0.14 -20.26 22.38
CA THR A 29 0.99 -20.45 23.30
C THR A 29 0.56 -20.01 24.69
N LEU A 30 0.60 -20.92 25.66
CA LEU A 30 0.37 -20.60 27.07
C LEU A 30 1.64 -19.95 27.66
N ILE A 31 1.47 -18.88 28.40
CA ILE A 31 2.51 -18.18 29.14
C ILE A 31 2.15 -18.27 30.61
N THR A 32 2.95 -19.03 31.36
CA THR A 32 2.79 -19.18 32.81
C THR A 32 3.26 -17.93 33.55
N LYS A 33 2.94 -17.81 34.86
CA LYS A 33 3.39 -16.67 35.67
C LYS A 33 4.92 -16.53 35.69
N ASN A 34 5.64 -17.65 35.73
CA ASN A 34 7.10 -17.68 35.71
C ASN A 34 7.66 -17.26 34.34
N ASP A 35 6.99 -17.63 33.25
CA ASP A 35 7.41 -17.21 31.90
C ASP A 35 7.12 -15.73 31.66
N ALA A 36 5.99 -15.23 32.18
CA ALA A 36 5.63 -13.82 32.12
C ALA A 36 6.67 -12.94 32.84
N GLU A 37 7.18 -13.39 33.99
CA GLU A 37 8.25 -12.72 34.73
C GLU A 37 9.55 -12.64 33.93
N LYS A 38 9.97 -13.74 33.28
CA LYS A 38 11.15 -13.75 32.41
C LYS A 38 11.01 -12.80 31.23
N ILE A 39 9.83 -12.79 30.59
CA ILE A 39 9.52 -11.87 29.48
C ILE A 39 9.62 -10.42 29.97
N PHE A 40 9.02 -10.11 31.12
CA PHE A 40 9.07 -8.78 31.72
C PHE A 40 10.52 -8.34 31.97
N LYS A 41 11.31 -9.18 32.63
CA LYS A 41 12.73 -8.90 32.90
C LYS A 41 13.54 -8.66 31.63
N SER A 42 13.26 -9.40 30.55
CA SER A 42 13.96 -9.22 29.27
C SER A 42 13.61 -7.90 28.56
N GLN A 43 12.38 -7.40 28.74
CA GLN A 43 11.90 -6.19 28.08
C GLN A 43 12.25 -4.92 28.85
N PHE A 44 12.23 -4.99 30.18
CA PHE A 44 12.39 -3.81 31.04
C PHE A 44 13.72 -3.78 31.80
N GLY A 45 14.50 -4.86 31.79
CA GLY A 45 15.79 -4.95 32.48
C GLY A 45 15.69 -5.07 34.01
N GLU A 46 14.48 -4.99 34.58
CA GLU A 46 14.22 -5.03 36.01
C GLU A 46 13.39 -6.26 36.40
N ASP A 47 13.58 -6.71 37.64
CA ASP A 47 12.86 -7.85 38.19
C ASP A 47 11.59 -7.38 38.90
N ILE A 48 10.42 -7.81 38.41
CA ILE A 48 9.13 -7.38 38.98
C ILE A 48 8.97 -7.84 40.43
N MET A 49 9.62 -8.95 40.79
CA MET A 49 9.63 -9.49 42.14
C MET A 49 10.36 -8.55 43.11
N ASN A 50 11.41 -7.87 42.64
CA ASN A 50 12.16 -6.90 43.45
C ASN A 50 11.41 -5.57 43.63
N LEU A 51 10.51 -5.23 42.70
CA LEU A 51 9.72 -4.00 42.75
C LEU A 51 8.49 -4.13 43.67
N VAL A 52 7.83 -5.29 43.65
CA VAL A 52 6.51 -5.48 44.26
C VAL A 52 6.51 -6.54 45.37
N GLY A 53 7.56 -7.37 45.48
CA GLY A 53 7.71 -8.40 46.51
C GLY A 53 6.92 -9.70 46.26
N TYR A 54 6.06 -9.72 45.24
CA TYR A 54 5.35 -10.90 44.74
C TYR A 54 5.20 -10.80 43.21
N ASN A 55 4.78 -11.88 42.53
CA ASN A 55 4.54 -11.87 41.09
C ASN A 55 3.06 -11.53 40.78
N PRO A 56 2.74 -10.28 40.41
CA PRO A 56 1.38 -9.85 40.11
C PRO A 56 0.93 -10.22 38.68
N LEU A 57 1.77 -10.89 37.88
CA LEU A 57 1.49 -11.09 36.47
C LEU A 57 0.44 -12.20 36.29
N PRO A 58 -0.64 -11.93 35.53
CA PRO A 58 -1.64 -12.93 35.24
C PRO A 58 -1.11 -13.99 34.29
N VAL A 59 -1.68 -15.20 34.36
CA VAL A 59 -1.47 -16.21 33.32
C VAL A 59 -2.06 -15.68 32.01
N SER A 60 -1.35 -15.88 30.91
CA SER A 60 -1.80 -15.39 29.60
C SER A 60 -1.62 -16.41 28.49
N CYS A 61 -2.34 -16.24 27.39
CA CYS A 61 -2.21 -17.01 26.18
C CYS A 61 -2.08 -16.10 24.97
N VAL A 62 -1.05 -16.35 24.15
CA VAL A 62 -0.86 -15.71 22.84
C VAL A 62 -1.57 -16.56 21.80
N VAL A 63 -2.55 -15.96 21.13
CA VAL A 63 -3.33 -16.62 20.08
C VAL A 63 -2.87 -16.08 18.73
N ASN A 64 -2.20 -16.92 17.94
CA ASN A 64 -1.77 -16.60 16.59
C ASN A 64 -2.90 -16.92 15.61
N ILE A 65 -3.19 -15.99 14.71
CA ILE A 65 -4.28 -16.10 13.73
C ILE A 65 -3.66 -16.53 12.38
N VAL A 66 -4.38 -17.36 11.63
CA VAL A 66 -3.97 -17.71 10.25
C VAL A 66 -3.94 -16.43 9.43
N LYS A 67 -2.83 -16.14 8.73
CA LYS A 67 -2.78 -15.04 7.78
C LYS A 67 -3.38 -15.53 6.48
N ASP A 68 -4.63 -15.15 6.19
CA ASP A 68 -5.24 -15.43 4.89
C ASP A 68 -4.91 -14.24 3.97
N ASP A 69 -4.03 -14.46 2.99
CA ASP A 69 -3.45 -13.39 2.14
C ASP A 69 -4.49 -12.70 1.23
N ILE A 70 -5.71 -13.23 1.14
CA ILE A 70 -6.72 -12.83 0.17
C ILE A 70 -7.85 -12.00 0.81
N ASN A 71 -8.08 -12.13 2.11
CA ASN A 71 -9.17 -11.42 2.81
C ASN A 71 -8.71 -10.92 4.18
N LYS A 72 -9.02 -9.66 4.48
CA LYS A 72 -9.01 -9.14 5.85
C LYS A 72 -9.85 -10.07 6.72
N ILE A 73 -9.21 -10.97 7.46
CA ILE A 73 -9.91 -11.77 8.46
C ILE A 73 -10.49 -10.76 9.44
N ASN A 74 -11.82 -10.72 9.52
CA ASN A 74 -12.47 -9.97 10.57
C ASN A 74 -12.17 -10.70 11.88
N ILE A 75 -11.27 -10.13 12.70
CA ILE A 75 -10.80 -10.73 13.95
C ILE A 75 -11.80 -10.47 15.09
N SER A 76 -12.73 -9.53 14.92
CA SER A 76 -13.80 -9.25 15.90
C SER A 76 -14.61 -10.48 16.34
N PRO A 77 -15.10 -11.37 15.46
CA PRO A 77 -15.78 -12.61 15.88
C PRO A 77 -14.89 -13.54 16.71
N ILE A 78 -13.59 -13.62 16.42
CA ILE A 78 -12.65 -14.44 17.19
C ILE A 78 -12.47 -13.81 18.58
N ILE A 79 -12.25 -12.50 18.67
CA ILE A 79 -12.12 -11.78 19.94
C ILE A 79 -13.37 -11.95 20.80
N ASN A 80 -14.56 -11.81 20.22
CA ASN A 80 -15.82 -11.96 20.95
C ASN A 80 -15.99 -13.40 21.48
N LYS A 81 -15.60 -14.40 20.69
CA LYS A 81 -15.62 -15.81 21.09
C LYS A 81 -14.57 -16.13 22.16
N LEU A 82 -13.44 -15.43 22.18
CA LEU A 82 -12.45 -15.55 23.25
C LEU A 82 -12.94 -14.89 24.54
N LYS A 83 -13.62 -13.75 24.44
CA LYS A 83 -14.20 -13.03 25.59
C LYS A 83 -15.40 -13.74 26.22
N SER A 84 -16.05 -14.68 25.53
CA SER A 84 -17.21 -15.39 26.08
C SER A 84 -16.83 -16.47 27.10
N TYR A 85 -15.55 -16.83 27.23
CA TYR A 85 -15.10 -17.77 28.26
C TYR A 85 -15.04 -17.09 29.62
N VAL A 86 -15.57 -17.74 30.66
CA VAL A 86 -15.74 -17.16 32.01
C VAL A 86 -14.38 -16.93 32.70
N GLU A 87 -13.40 -17.75 32.36
CA GLU A 87 -12.02 -17.76 32.86
C GLU A 87 -11.16 -16.64 32.28
N VAL A 88 -11.59 -16.06 31.15
CA VAL A 88 -10.89 -14.96 30.47
C VAL A 88 -11.25 -13.64 31.16
N ASP A 89 -10.23 -12.86 31.48
CA ASP A 89 -10.39 -11.53 32.08
C ASP A 89 -10.35 -10.45 30.99
N GLU A 90 -9.26 -10.45 30.20
CA GLU A 90 -9.06 -9.46 29.15
C GLU A 90 -8.51 -10.07 27.85
N VAL A 91 -9.05 -9.64 26.71
CA VAL A 91 -8.48 -9.94 25.39
C VAL A 91 -7.90 -8.66 24.81
N ASN A 92 -6.59 -8.47 25.01
CA ASN A 92 -5.86 -7.37 24.40
C ASN A 92 -5.54 -7.71 22.93
N TYR A 93 -6.07 -6.91 22.01
CA TYR A 93 -5.81 -7.00 20.59
C TYR A 93 -5.36 -5.63 20.07
N GLN A 94 -4.05 -5.50 19.83
CA GLN A 94 -3.44 -4.27 19.31
C GLN A 94 -3.79 -4.00 17.83
N GLY A 95 -4.46 -4.93 17.15
CA GLY A 95 -4.78 -4.76 15.74
C GLY A 95 -5.89 -3.76 15.44
N ARG A 96 -6.53 -3.10 16.44
CA ARG A 96 -7.39 -1.93 16.17
C ARG A 96 -6.59 -0.80 15.51
N ILE A 97 -5.35 -0.58 15.92
CA ILE A 97 -4.46 0.44 15.31
C ILE A 97 -4.03 -0.03 13.92
N ILE A 98 -3.64 -1.30 13.79
CA ILE A 98 -3.24 -1.91 12.50
C ILE A 98 -4.38 -1.84 11.48
N PHE A 99 -5.61 -2.16 11.88
CA PHE A 99 -6.79 -2.12 11.02
C PHE A 99 -7.15 -0.69 10.58
N GLN A 100 -6.99 0.30 11.48
CA GLN A 100 -7.18 1.70 11.11
C GLN A 100 -6.15 2.13 10.06
N ILE A 101 -4.87 1.86 10.30
CA ILE A 101 -3.78 2.15 9.34
C ILE A 101 -4.06 1.48 8.00
N GLU A 102 -4.40 0.19 8.02
CA GLU A 102 -4.69 -0.56 6.80
C GLU A 102 -5.94 -0.04 6.08
N SER A 103 -6.99 0.36 6.81
CA SER A 103 -8.19 0.95 6.21
C SER A 103 -7.90 2.32 5.59
N TYR A 104 -7.11 3.17 6.25
CA TYR A 104 -6.71 4.47 5.71
C TYR A 104 -5.81 4.30 4.50
N TYR A 105 -4.85 3.37 4.57
CA TYR A 105 -3.96 3.03 3.46
C TYR A 105 -4.73 2.55 2.22
N GLN A 106 -5.69 1.64 2.39
CA GLN A 106 -6.53 1.16 1.29
C GLN A 106 -7.39 2.27 0.68
N LYS A 107 -7.98 3.14 1.50
CA LYS A 107 -8.72 4.32 1.02
C LYS A 107 -7.80 5.27 0.26
N PHE A 108 -6.60 5.51 0.77
CA PHE A 108 -5.59 6.36 0.16
C PHE A 108 -5.19 5.81 -1.22
N ILE A 109 -4.85 4.52 -1.33
CA ILE A 109 -4.54 3.89 -2.62
C ILE A 109 -5.70 4.03 -3.60
N ARG A 110 -6.94 3.79 -3.16
CA ARG A 110 -8.12 3.88 -4.02
C ARG A 110 -8.32 5.30 -4.56
N ILE A 111 -8.19 6.31 -3.70
CA ILE A 111 -8.30 7.72 -4.09
C ILE A 111 -7.16 8.10 -5.05
N MET A 112 -5.92 7.72 -4.74
CA MET A 112 -4.77 7.98 -5.60
C MET A 112 -4.88 7.29 -6.96
N SER A 113 -5.39 6.06 -7.01
CA SER A 113 -5.67 5.34 -8.25
C SER A 113 -6.72 6.06 -9.10
N LEU A 114 -7.80 6.55 -8.48
CA LEU A 114 -8.83 7.34 -9.18
C LEU A 114 -8.24 8.64 -9.75
N ILE A 115 -7.42 9.34 -8.96
CA ILE A 115 -6.73 10.57 -9.39
C ILE A 115 -5.81 10.26 -10.58
N LEU A 116 -5.01 9.17 -10.51
CA LEU A 116 -4.12 8.76 -11.59
C LEU A 116 -4.88 8.55 -12.90
N VAL A 117 -5.98 7.80 -12.87
CA VAL A 117 -6.83 7.56 -14.06
C VAL A 117 -7.38 8.87 -14.61
N THR A 118 -7.83 9.77 -13.72
CA THR A 118 -8.36 11.08 -14.11
C THR A 118 -7.30 11.95 -14.78
N VAL A 119 -6.08 11.98 -14.23
CA VAL A 119 -4.95 12.73 -14.81
C VAL A 119 -4.60 12.19 -16.19
N ILE A 120 -4.51 10.86 -16.36
CA ILE A 120 -4.26 10.24 -17.67
C ILE A 120 -5.32 10.66 -18.68
N PHE A 121 -6.60 10.67 -18.29
CA PHE A 121 -7.69 11.10 -19.15
C PHE A 121 -7.56 12.57 -19.56
N ILE A 122 -7.28 13.45 -18.60
CA ILE A 122 -7.04 14.88 -18.86
C ILE A 122 -5.85 15.07 -19.80
N THR A 123 -4.75 14.34 -19.60
CA THR A 123 -3.57 14.41 -20.48
C THR A 123 -3.92 14.04 -21.92
N ILE A 124 -4.64 12.94 -22.15
CA ILE A 124 -5.06 12.53 -23.50
C ILE A 124 -6.00 13.58 -24.13
N PHE A 125 -6.91 14.14 -23.34
CA PHE A 125 -7.83 15.19 -23.79
C PHE A 125 -7.08 16.46 -24.21
N THR A 126 -6.13 16.93 -23.39
CA THR A 126 -5.31 18.11 -23.67
C THR A 126 -4.44 17.89 -24.92
N ILE A 127 -3.76 16.75 -25.04
CA ILE A 127 -2.97 16.41 -26.25
C ILE A 127 -3.87 16.45 -27.49
N SER A 128 -5.06 15.86 -27.41
CA SER A 128 -6.01 15.83 -28.54
C SER A 128 -6.44 17.23 -28.96
N ASN A 129 -6.70 18.12 -28.00
CA ASN A 129 -7.08 19.50 -28.28
C ASN A 129 -5.92 20.30 -28.86
N THR A 130 -4.70 20.14 -28.33
CA THR A 130 -3.51 20.80 -28.85
C THR A 130 -3.24 20.38 -30.29
N VAL A 131 -3.25 19.07 -30.59
CA VAL A 131 -3.06 18.57 -31.96
C VAL A 131 -4.12 19.13 -32.92
N ARG A 132 -5.38 19.21 -32.49
CA ARG A 132 -6.47 19.81 -33.28
C ARG A 132 -6.17 21.28 -33.63
N LEU A 133 -5.70 22.08 -32.67
CA LEU A 133 -5.33 23.47 -32.89
C LEU A 133 -4.13 23.59 -33.85
N THR A 134 -3.13 22.71 -33.70
CA THR A 134 -1.93 22.71 -34.56
C THR A 134 -2.24 22.26 -35.99
N ILE A 135 -3.14 21.30 -36.19
CA ILE A 135 -3.59 20.90 -37.54
C ILE A 135 -4.31 22.07 -38.21
N TYR A 136 -5.22 22.74 -37.49
CA TYR A 136 -5.97 23.87 -38.04
C TYR A 136 -5.05 25.03 -38.43
N SER A 137 -4.02 25.33 -37.64
CA SER A 137 -3.07 26.40 -37.99
C SER A 137 -2.16 26.06 -39.18
N ARG A 138 -2.04 24.78 -39.55
CA ARG A 138 -1.20 24.30 -40.65
C ARG A 138 -1.99 23.70 -41.82
N GLU A 139 -3.30 23.94 -41.89
CA GLU A 139 -4.20 23.32 -42.85
C GLU A 139 -3.73 23.47 -44.31
N LYS A 140 -3.35 24.69 -44.74
CA LYS A 140 -2.86 24.97 -46.10
C LYS A 140 -1.60 24.17 -46.48
N LEU A 141 -0.73 23.93 -45.50
CA LEU A 141 0.51 23.18 -45.72
C LEU A 141 0.22 21.68 -45.83
N ILE A 142 -0.72 21.19 -45.03
CA ILE A 142 -1.20 19.80 -45.11
C ILE A 142 -1.88 19.54 -46.45
N GLU A 143 -2.73 20.47 -46.92
CA GLU A 143 -3.38 20.41 -48.23
C GLU A 143 -2.36 20.35 -49.37
N SER A 144 -1.34 21.22 -49.32
CA SER A 144 -0.25 21.21 -50.31
C SER A 144 0.53 19.90 -50.33
N LEU A 145 0.80 19.31 -49.15
CA LEU A 145 1.46 18.01 -49.03
C LEU A 145 0.59 16.88 -49.60
N GLN A 146 -0.72 16.92 -49.38
CA GLN A 146 -1.66 15.93 -49.92
C GLN A 146 -1.72 15.96 -51.45
N LEU A 147 -1.66 17.15 -52.05
CA LEU A 147 -1.66 17.31 -53.52
C LEU A 147 -0.42 16.70 -54.21
N ILE A 148 0.71 16.63 -53.50
CA ILE A 148 1.95 16.02 -54.00
C ILE A 148 2.00 14.51 -53.66
N GLY A 149 0.94 13.96 -53.06
CA GLY A 149 0.83 12.54 -52.74
C GLY A 149 1.48 12.12 -51.42
N ALA A 150 1.68 13.04 -50.47
CA ALA A 150 2.25 12.71 -49.17
C ALA A 150 1.39 11.67 -48.44
N THR A 151 2.04 10.64 -47.90
CA THR A 151 1.35 9.56 -47.18
C THR A 151 0.77 10.08 -45.86
N ARG A 152 -0.35 9.48 -45.41
CA ARG A 152 -0.97 9.84 -44.13
C ARG A 152 0.03 9.78 -42.98
N ALA A 153 0.93 8.79 -42.97
CA ALA A 153 1.98 8.63 -41.97
C ALA A 153 2.97 9.81 -41.92
N PHE A 154 3.34 10.37 -43.08
CA PHE A 154 4.20 11.55 -43.17
C PHE A 154 3.56 12.76 -42.50
N ILE A 155 2.24 12.93 -42.68
CA ILE A 155 1.47 14.00 -42.03
C ILE A 155 1.35 13.75 -40.51
N LYS A 156 1.22 12.49 -40.06
CA LYS A 156 1.10 12.16 -38.61
C LYS A 156 2.41 12.23 -37.84
N ALA A 157 3.53 11.93 -38.48
CA ALA A 157 4.84 11.81 -37.85
C ALA A 157 5.25 13.00 -36.94
N PRO A 158 5.15 14.28 -37.36
CA PRO A 158 5.57 15.40 -36.53
C PRO A 158 4.77 15.48 -35.22
N PHE A 159 3.46 15.22 -35.26
CA PHE A 159 2.60 15.26 -34.07
C PHE A 159 2.89 14.13 -33.09
N ILE A 160 3.22 12.94 -33.61
CA ILE A 160 3.61 11.80 -32.77
C ILE A 160 4.96 12.10 -32.08
N ILE A 161 5.91 12.68 -32.81
CA ILE A 161 7.22 13.08 -32.27
C ILE A 161 7.05 14.14 -31.18
N GLU A 162 6.22 15.16 -31.40
CA GLU A 162 5.89 16.16 -30.37
C GLU A 162 5.32 15.50 -29.10
N GLY A 163 4.40 14.55 -29.24
CA GLY A 163 3.83 13.80 -28.11
C GLY A 163 4.87 12.97 -27.34
N ILE A 164 5.81 12.33 -28.05
CA ILE A 164 6.91 11.57 -27.44
C ILE A 164 7.87 12.52 -26.70
N LEU A 165 8.21 13.67 -27.28
CA LEU A 165 9.07 14.68 -26.64
C LEU A 165 8.46 15.21 -25.34
N HIS A 166 7.15 15.51 -25.34
CA HIS A 166 6.44 15.91 -24.12
C HIS A 166 6.47 14.80 -23.06
N GLY A 167 6.24 13.55 -23.46
CA GLY A 167 6.31 12.40 -22.57
C GLY A 167 7.71 12.20 -21.97
N PHE A 168 8.75 12.37 -22.78
CA PHE A 168 10.14 12.26 -22.36
C PHE A 168 10.51 13.32 -21.32
N ILE A 169 10.22 14.59 -21.60
CA ILE A 169 10.47 15.70 -20.67
C ILE A 169 9.69 15.49 -19.38
N GLY A 170 8.41 15.11 -19.49
CA GLY A 170 7.57 14.80 -18.32
C GLY A 170 8.13 13.66 -17.47
N THR A 171 8.68 12.63 -18.10
CA THR A 171 9.31 11.49 -17.40
C THR A 171 10.54 11.92 -16.61
N ILE A 172 11.40 12.77 -17.22
CA ILE A 172 12.59 13.28 -16.55
C ILE A 172 12.20 14.10 -15.32
N LEU A 173 11.26 15.03 -15.48
CA LEU A 173 10.79 15.88 -14.38
C LEU A 173 10.11 15.06 -13.28
N ALA A 174 9.23 14.12 -13.65
CA ALA A 174 8.56 13.24 -12.69
C ALA A 174 9.55 12.34 -11.95
N SER A 175 10.58 11.82 -12.64
CA SER A 175 11.63 10.99 -12.04
C SER A 175 12.46 11.80 -11.05
N ALA A 176 12.83 13.04 -11.40
CA ALA A 176 13.55 13.93 -10.50
C ALA A 176 12.74 14.25 -9.23
N LEU A 177 11.45 14.57 -9.37
CA LEU A 177 10.55 14.80 -8.25
C LEU A 177 10.35 13.55 -7.38
N LEU A 178 10.23 12.38 -8.00
CA LEU A 178 10.09 11.11 -7.30
C LEU A 178 11.35 10.82 -6.46
N VAL A 179 12.53 10.93 -7.06
CA VAL A 179 13.80 10.69 -6.35
C VAL A 179 13.98 11.69 -5.22
N GLY A 180 13.73 12.98 -5.47
CA GLY A 180 13.79 14.02 -4.43
C GLY A 180 12.82 13.75 -3.27
N GLY A 181 11.59 13.35 -3.59
CA GLY A 181 10.57 13.00 -2.61
C GLY A 181 10.92 11.74 -1.80
N LEU A 182 11.52 10.74 -2.42
CA LEU A 182 11.96 9.52 -1.74
C LEU A 182 13.10 9.78 -0.75
N ILE A 183 14.09 10.58 -1.15
CA ILE A 183 15.21 10.94 -0.27
C ILE A 183 14.69 11.72 0.93
N PHE A 184 13.92 12.79 0.67
CA PHE A 184 13.34 13.62 1.73
C PHE A 184 12.40 12.84 2.66
N GLY A 185 11.54 11.98 2.10
CA GLY A 185 10.61 11.16 2.87
C GLY A 185 11.33 10.09 3.71
N ASN A 186 12.41 9.50 3.18
CA ASN A 186 13.18 8.50 3.90
C ASN A 186 13.87 9.09 5.15
N ASP A 187 14.38 10.32 5.06
CA ASP A 187 14.99 11.01 6.22
C ASP A 187 13.97 11.22 7.36
N ILE A 188 12.73 11.59 7.02
CA ILE A 188 11.63 11.74 7.98
C ILE A 188 11.30 10.38 8.63
N ILE A 189 11.18 9.32 7.83
CA ILE A 189 10.81 8.00 8.34
C ILE A 189 11.90 7.44 9.26
N ILE A 190 13.18 7.58 8.89
CA ILE A 190 14.30 7.13 9.72
C ILE A 190 14.29 7.88 11.06
N SER A 191 14.08 9.20 11.06
CA SER A 191 14.07 9.99 12.30
C SER A 191 12.93 9.63 13.25
N LEU A 192 11.75 9.25 12.73
CA LEU A 192 10.57 8.94 13.54
C LEU A 192 10.47 7.47 13.95
N PHE A 193 10.88 6.55 13.08
CA PHE A 193 10.63 5.12 13.25
C PHE A 193 11.89 4.26 13.26
N SER A 194 13.07 4.81 12.95
CA SER A 194 14.34 4.07 12.81
C SER A 194 14.27 2.90 11.82
N VAL A 195 13.30 2.94 10.91
CA VAL A 195 13.14 1.96 9.83
C VAL A 195 13.62 2.58 8.53
N LYS A 196 14.52 1.89 7.83
CA LYS A 196 14.95 2.26 6.48
C LYS A 196 14.13 1.45 5.47
N ILE A 197 13.50 2.15 4.53
CA ILE A 197 12.77 1.48 3.45
C ILE A 197 13.69 1.44 2.23
N GLU A 198 13.98 0.24 1.75
CA GLU A 198 14.75 0.05 0.52
C GLU A 198 13.82 0.06 -0.69
N TYR A 199 14.12 0.91 -1.65
CA TYR A 199 13.38 1.05 -2.91
C TYR A 199 14.31 0.82 -4.09
N ASP A 200 13.86 0.03 -5.07
CA ASP A 200 14.55 -0.04 -6.36
C ASP A 200 14.14 1.16 -7.24
N ILE A 201 14.92 2.23 -7.12
CA ILE A 201 14.71 3.48 -7.85
C ILE A 201 14.75 3.24 -9.37
N LYS A 202 15.57 2.29 -9.85
CA LYS A 202 15.70 2.01 -11.28
C LYS A 202 14.41 1.39 -11.83
N LEU A 203 13.84 0.43 -11.10
CA LEU A 203 12.55 -0.17 -11.46
C LEU A 203 11.43 0.88 -11.53
N LEU A 204 11.38 1.80 -10.55
CA LEU A 204 10.36 2.85 -10.50
C LEU A 204 10.47 3.81 -11.69
N ILE A 205 11.68 4.27 -12.02
CA ILE A 205 11.93 5.13 -13.17
C ILE A 205 11.58 4.42 -14.49
N LEU A 206 11.94 3.13 -14.61
CA LEU A 206 11.60 2.31 -15.77
C LEU A 206 10.09 2.20 -15.97
N LEU A 207 9.33 1.93 -14.90
CA LEU A 207 7.87 1.86 -14.95
C LEU A 207 7.25 3.20 -15.36
N LEU A 208 7.73 4.31 -14.77
CA LEU A 208 7.27 5.66 -15.13
C LEU A 208 7.53 5.98 -16.60
N GLY A 209 8.73 5.68 -17.09
CA GLY A 209 9.09 5.87 -18.49
C GLY A 209 8.30 4.96 -19.44
N GLY A 210 8.00 3.73 -19.03
CA GLY A 210 7.16 2.82 -19.81
C GLY A 210 5.73 3.35 -19.97
N ILE A 211 5.14 3.82 -18.87
CA ILE A 211 3.79 4.40 -18.86
C ILE A 211 3.73 5.69 -19.68
N SER A 212 4.72 6.58 -19.54
CA SER A 212 4.72 7.86 -20.26
C SER A 212 4.80 7.66 -21.78
N VAL A 213 5.68 6.78 -22.26
CA VAL A 213 5.82 6.48 -23.69
C VAL A 213 4.53 5.87 -24.22
N PHE A 214 3.93 4.92 -23.49
CA PHE A 214 2.66 4.31 -23.86
C PHE A 214 1.52 5.33 -24.00
N VAL A 215 1.36 6.22 -23.00
CA VAL A 215 0.33 7.27 -23.00
C VAL A 215 0.57 8.28 -24.12
N SER A 216 1.82 8.71 -24.33
CA SER A 216 2.19 9.66 -25.40
C SER A 216 1.90 9.11 -26.80
N ILE A 217 2.25 7.84 -27.07
CA ILE A 217 1.99 7.20 -28.37
C ILE A 217 0.49 7.08 -28.61
N ILE A 218 -0.27 6.62 -27.61
CA ILE A 218 -1.73 6.45 -27.74
C ILE A 218 -2.43 7.79 -27.92
N GLY A 219 -2.06 8.79 -27.12
CA GLY A 219 -2.60 10.15 -27.20
C GLY A 219 -2.35 10.79 -28.57
N GLY A 220 -1.10 10.76 -29.03
CA GLY A 220 -0.70 11.30 -30.33
C GLY A 220 -1.37 10.57 -31.51
N SER A 221 -1.40 9.24 -31.49
CA SER A 221 -2.00 8.43 -32.56
C SER A 221 -3.52 8.62 -32.68
N ARG A 222 -4.24 8.65 -31.54
CA ARG A 222 -5.70 8.86 -31.52
C ARG A 222 -6.12 10.27 -31.92
N ALA A 223 -5.34 11.29 -31.55
CA ALA A 223 -5.64 12.66 -31.93
C ALA A 223 -5.62 12.84 -33.45
N VAL A 224 -4.64 12.22 -34.13
CA VAL A 224 -4.45 12.36 -35.58
C VAL A 224 -5.36 11.44 -36.40
N SER A 225 -5.72 10.25 -35.89
CA SER A 225 -6.61 9.32 -36.61
C SER A 225 -8.03 9.86 -36.82
N LYS A 226 -8.51 10.75 -35.94
CA LYS A 226 -9.83 11.37 -36.04
C LYS A 226 -9.93 12.44 -37.14
N PHE A 227 -8.80 12.98 -37.59
CA PHE A 227 -8.75 14.11 -38.53
C PHE A 227 -8.44 13.72 -39.98
N LEU A 228 -7.65 12.67 -40.20
CA LEU A 228 -7.32 12.18 -41.55
C LEU A 228 -8.38 11.21 -42.09
N LYS A 229 -9.68 11.46 -41.86
CA LYS A 229 -10.75 10.69 -42.49
C LYS A 229 -11.01 11.22 -43.89
#